data_AF-A0A662CR29-F1
#
_entry.id   AF-A0A662CR29-F1
#
_cell.length_a   1.000
_cell.length_b   1.000
_cell.length_c   1.000
_cell.angle_alpha   90.00
_cell.angle_beta   90.00
_cell.angle_gamma   90.00
#
_symmetry.space_group_name_H-M   'P 1'
#
loop_
_entity.id
_entity.type
_entity.pdbx_description
1 polymer ?
#
loop_
_entity_poly.entity_id
_entity_poly.type
_entity_poly.pdbx_seq_one_letter_code
_entity_poly.pdbx_strand_id
1 'polypeptide(L)'
;MDPKTQLDQYYLGFDIGGTKCSIVLGDKNYQVYEKIVFETLTKRGPRKIIDEFIVHTHHLFKSYDQKKLAKIGISCGGPLDSEKGIIYSPPNLPGWDAVPIVDIFKEEFDVDVEVQNDANACALAEWMMGAGAGTKNMIFLTFGTGMGAGLILN
;
A
#
# COMPACT_ATOMS: atom_id res chain seq x y z
N MET A 1 -18.95 17.16 -17.08
CA MET A 1 -18.21 17.05 -15.81
C MET A 1 -17.38 15.78 -15.90
N ASP A 2 -16.11 15.82 -15.52
CA ASP A 2 -15.23 14.64 -15.58
C ASP A 2 -15.71 13.61 -14.54
N PRO A 3 -16.06 12.36 -14.93
CA PRO A 3 -16.53 11.32 -14.01
C PRO A 3 -15.59 11.08 -12.82
N LYS A 4 -14.31 11.46 -12.93
CA LYS A 4 -13.27 11.29 -11.90
C LYS A 4 -13.53 12.09 -10.62
N THR A 5 -14.25 13.21 -10.66
CA THR A 5 -14.40 14.12 -9.51
C THR A 5 -15.59 13.83 -8.58
N GLN A 6 -16.33 12.74 -8.82
CA GLN A 6 -17.63 12.50 -8.17
C GLN A 6 -17.70 11.28 -7.25
N LEU A 7 -16.55 10.76 -6.79
CA LEU A 7 -16.53 9.69 -5.79
C LEU A 7 -17.11 10.23 -4.47
N ASP A 8 -18.01 9.49 -3.83
CA ASP A 8 -18.51 9.83 -2.48
C ASP A 8 -17.44 9.56 -1.43
N GLN A 9 -16.63 8.53 -1.66
CA GLN A 9 -15.54 8.10 -0.80
C GLN A 9 -14.52 7.32 -1.64
N TYR A 10 -13.22 7.46 -1.32
CA TYR A 10 -12.15 6.70 -1.97
C TYR A 10 -11.08 6.25 -0.98
N TYR A 11 -10.22 5.35 -1.43
CA TYR A 11 -9.17 4.70 -0.67
C TYR A 11 -7.84 4.88 -1.41
N LEU A 12 -6.74 4.93 -0.66
CA LEU A 12 -5.41 4.88 -1.24
C LEU A 12 -4.73 3.56 -0.87
N GLY A 13 -4.11 2.93 -1.86
CA GLY A 13 -3.21 1.79 -1.67
C GLY A 13 -1.79 2.21 -1.97
N PHE A 14 -0.90 2.10 -0.99
CA PHE A 14 0.54 2.35 -1.13
C PHE A 14 1.28 1.02 -1.21
N ASP A 15 2.13 0.86 -2.21
CA ASP A 15 3.00 -0.30 -2.35
C ASP A 15 4.46 0.15 -2.29
N ILE A 16 5.19 -0.32 -1.28
CA ILE A 16 6.57 0.03 -1.00
C ILE A 16 7.47 -1.14 -1.42
N GLY A 17 7.94 -1.12 -2.67
CA GLY A 17 8.91 -2.08 -3.20
C GLY A 17 10.35 -1.55 -3.19
N GLY A 18 11.33 -2.45 -3.31
CA GLY A 18 12.75 -2.07 -3.38
C GLY A 18 13.18 -1.41 -4.69
N THR A 19 12.46 -1.66 -5.79
CA THR A 19 12.77 -1.09 -7.11
C THR A 19 11.85 0.08 -7.45
N LYS A 20 10.56 -0.08 -7.20
CA LYS A 20 9.52 0.92 -7.45
C LYS A 20 8.56 0.98 -6.28
N CYS A 21 7.97 2.15 -6.10
CA CYS A 21 6.82 2.37 -5.25
C CYS A 21 5.60 2.69 -6.12
N SER A 22 4.41 2.47 -5.59
CA SER A 22 3.19 2.90 -6.27
C SER A 22 2.09 3.36 -5.33
N ILE A 23 1.23 4.24 -5.85
CA ILE A 23 0.00 4.70 -5.22
C ILE A 23 -1.14 4.37 -6.15
N VAL A 24 -2.18 3.72 -5.63
CA VAL A 24 -3.46 3.55 -6.33
C VAL A 24 -4.55 4.29 -5.58
N LEU A 25 -5.41 4.97 -6.33
CA LEU A 25 -6.66 5.53 -5.82
C LEU A 25 -7.81 4.66 -6.32
N GLY A 26 -8.62 4.14 -5.42
CA GLY A 26 -9.75 3.28 -5.76
C GLY A 26 -10.98 3.49 -4.88
N ASP A 27 -12.09 2.83 -5.23
CA ASP A 27 -13.32 2.82 -4.43
C ASP A 27 -13.49 1.52 -3.62
N LYS A 28 -14.61 1.43 -2.89
CA LYS A 28 -14.99 0.24 -2.11
C LYS A 28 -15.27 -1.01 -2.95
N ASN A 29 -15.41 -0.87 -4.26
CA ASN A 29 -15.62 -1.97 -5.19
C ASN A 29 -14.30 -2.40 -5.86
N TYR A 30 -13.16 -1.89 -5.36
CA TYR A 30 -11.82 -2.13 -5.89
C TYR A 30 -11.60 -1.59 -7.31
N GLN A 31 -12.45 -0.68 -7.78
CA GLN A 31 -12.22 0.01 -9.04
C GLN A 31 -11.08 1.01 -8.86
N VAL A 32 -10.01 0.89 -9.66
CA VAL A 32 -8.89 1.84 -9.66
C VAL A 32 -9.18 2.98 -10.63
N TYR A 33 -8.97 4.22 -10.19
CA TYR A 33 -9.18 5.44 -10.97
C TYR A 33 -7.87 6.13 -11.35
N GLU A 34 -6.90 6.11 -10.43
CA GLU A 34 -5.56 6.67 -10.66
C GLU A 34 -4.50 5.69 -10.18
N LYS A 35 -3.36 5.73 -10.88
CA LYS A 35 -2.16 4.99 -10.49
C LYS A 35 -0.94 5.85 -10.74
N ILE A 36 -0.16 6.05 -9.69
CA ILE A 36 1.14 6.72 -9.74
C ILE A 36 2.20 5.67 -9.44
N VAL A 37 3.29 5.66 -10.21
CA VAL A 37 4.44 4.79 -10.00
C VAL A 37 5.70 5.65 -10.05
N PHE A 38 6.60 5.45 -9.11
CA PHE A 38 7.89 6.14 -9.04
C PHE A 38 9.00 5.18 -8.60
N GLU A 39 10.25 5.52 -8.93
CA GLU A 39 11.40 4.71 -8.56
C GLU A 39 11.72 4.86 -7.07
N THR A 40 11.99 3.73 -6.39
CA THR A 40 12.28 3.76 -4.95
C THR A 40 13.60 4.45 -4.64
N LEU A 41 14.63 4.25 -5.50
CA LEU A 41 15.97 4.83 -5.34
C LEU A 41 16.51 4.69 -3.90
N THR A 42 16.54 3.46 -3.39
CA THR A 42 16.75 3.09 -1.97
C THR A 42 17.91 3.78 -1.26
N LYS A 43 18.97 4.14 -2.00
CA LYS A 43 20.13 4.88 -1.47
C LYS A 43 19.78 6.25 -0.87
N ARG A 44 18.60 6.79 -1.16
CA ARG A 44 18.10 8.07 -0.62
C ARG A 44 17.52 7.97 0.80
N GLY A 45 17.35 6.74 1.30
CA GLY A 45 16.81 6.47 2.64
C GLY A 45 15.28 6.58 2.75
N PRO A 46 14.70 6.07 3.83
CA PRO A 46 13.25 5.97 4.02
C PRO A 46 12.54 7.32 3.95
N ARG A 47 13.12 8.36 4.56
CA ARG A 47 12.49 9.68 4.62
C ARG A 47 12.20 10.24 3.24
N LYS A 48 13.13 10.10 2.29
CA LYS A 48 12.94 10.61 0.92
C LYS A 48 11.89 9.84 0.13
N ILE A 49 11.74 8.55 0.39
CA ILE A 49 10.70 7.72 -0.23
C ILE A 49 9.33 8.10 0.34
N ILE A 50 9.24 8.26 1.66
CA ILE A 50 8.03 8.72 2.36
C ILE A 50 7.61 10.11 1.86
N ASP A 51 8.56 11.06 1.77
CA ASP A 51 8.28 12.39 1.24
C ASP A 51 7.70 12.33 -0.19
N GLU A 52 8.11 11.38 -1.03
CA GLU A 52 7.54 11.19 -2.37
C GLU A 52 6.10 10.67 -2.34
N PHE A 53 5.79 9.72 -1.45
CA PHE A 53 4.40 9.31 -1.21
C PHE A 53 3.52 10.50 -0.83
N ILE A 54 4.03 11.35 0.06
CA ILE A 54 3.33 12.55 0.54
C ILE A 54 3.10 13.53 -0.61
N VAL A 55 4.14 13.85 -1.39
CA VAL A 55 4.05 14.76 -2.55
C VAL A 55 3.07 14.25 -3.59
N HIS A 56 3.13 12.96 -3.93
CA HIS A 56 2.22 12.38 -4.93
C HIS A 56 0.78 12.31 -4.43
N THR A 57 0.56 12.05 -3.15
CA THR A 57 -0.78 12.06 -2.55
C THR A 57 -1.39 13.47 -2.53
N HIS A 58 -0.62 14.48 -2.15
CA HIS A 58 -1.04 15.89 -2.26
C HIS A 58 -1.31 16.32 -3.70
N HIS A 59 -0.63 15.74 -4.68
CA HIS A 59 -0.94 15.96 -6.09
C HIS A 59 -2.32 15.40 -6.45
N LEU A 60 -2.69 14.21 -5.97
CA LEU A 60 -4.03 13.65 -6.16
C LEU A 60 -5.10 14.54 -5.53
N PHE A 61 -4.84 15.17 -4.39
CA PHE A 61 -5.81 16.07 -3.75
C PHE A 61 -6.14 17.33 -4.57
N LYS A 62 -5.41 17.63 -5.64
CA LYS A 62 -5.79 18.68 -6.60
C LYS A 62 -7.02 18.30 -7.45
N SER A 63 -7.29 17.01 -7.59
CA SER A 63 -8.38 16.47 -8.40
C SER A 63 -9.40 15.68 -7.59
N TYR A 64 -9.07 15.30 -6.36
CA TYR A 64 -9.93 14.50 -5.47
C TYR A 64 -10.05 15.20 -4.11
N ASP A 65 -11.26 15.35 -3.59
CA ASP A 65 -11.48 16.01 -2.29
C ASP A 65 -10.86 15.17 -1.16
N GLN A 66 -9.88 15.73 -0.43
CA GLN A 66 -9.22 15.04 0.69
C GLN A 66 -10.23 14.58 1.76
N LYS A 67 -11.32 15.32 1.98
CA LYS A 67 -12.35 14.95 2.98
C LYS A 67 -13.07 13.64 2.66
N LYS A 68 -12.92 13.14 1.44
CA LYS A 68 -13.51 11.88 0.99
C LYS A 68 -12.52 10.70 1.02
N LEU A 69 -11.27 10.93 1.40
CA LEU A 69 -10.32 9.87 1.68
C LEU A 69 -10.78 9.10 2.91
N ALA A 70 -11.05 7.81 2.75
CA ALA A 70 -11.53 6.95 3.82
C ALA A 70 -10.38 6.41 4.68
N LYS A 71 -9.43 5.75 4.00
CA LYS A 71 -8.34 4.97 4.60
C LYS A 71 -7.18 4.84 3.63
N ILE A 72 -6.02 4.53 4.18
CA ILE A 72 -4.82 4.16 3.42
C ILE A 72 -4.41 2.73 3.80
N GLY A 73 -4.24 1.87 2.82
CA GLY A 73 -3.62 0.55 2.98
C GLY A 73 -2.20 0.57 2.46
N ILE A 74 -1.27 -0.06 3.18
CA ILE A 74 0.15 -0.13 2.81
C ILE A 74 0.56 -1.59 2.64
N SER A 75 1.17 -1.90 1.49
CA SER A 75 1.86 -3.16 1.21
C SER A 75 3.37 -2.93 1.27
N CYS A 76 4.10 -3.78 1.98
CA CYS A 76 5.55 -3.75 2.02
C CYS A 76 6.14 -5.14 2.22
N GLY A 77 7.32 -5.38 1.62
CA GLY A 77 8.13 -6.56 1.97
C GLY A 77 8.55 -6.54 3.44
N GLY A 78 8.60 -7.71 4.08
CA GLY A 78 9.01 -7.84 5.47
C GLY A 78 10.54 -7.84 5.69
N PRO A 79 11.00 -7.86 6.95
CA PRO A 79 10.19 -7.97 8.17
C PRO A 79 9.39 -6.69 8.51
N LEU A 80 8.21 -6.88 9.13
CA LEU A 80 7.36 -5.80 9.64
C LEU A 80 6.47 -6.34 10.79
N ASP A 81 5.95 -5.43 11.61
CA ASP A 81 4.92 -5.68 12.62
C ASP A 81 3.67 -4.89 12.20
N SER A 82 2.68 -5.60 11.65
CA SER A 82 1.45 -5.00 11.13
C SER A 82 0.53 -4.49 12.24
N GLU A 83 0.62 -5.05 13.45
CA GLU A 83 -0.19 -4.60 14.59
C GLU A 83 0.31 -3.25 15.11
N LYS A 84 1.64 -3.08 15.19
CA LYS A 84 2.25 -1.80 15.59
C LYS A 84 2.42 -0.82 14.44
N GLY A 85 2.28 -1.28 13.19
CA GLY A 85 2.44 -0.43 12.01
C GLY A 85 3.89 -0.04 11.73
N ILE A 86 4.85 -0.92 12.05
CA ILE A 86 6.30 -0.66 11.95
C ILE A 86 6.95 -1.56 10.91
N ILE A 87 7.77 -0.99 10.03
CA ILE A 87 8.60 -1.73 9.06
C ILE A 87 10.00 -1.92 9.64
N TYR A 88 10.53 -3.16 9.62
CA TYR A 88 11.81 -3.54 10.20
C TYR A 88 12.80 -4.04 9.14
N SER A 89 13.66 -3.14 8.67
CA SER A 89 14.84 -3.41 7.85
C SER A 89 14.62 -4.47 6.76
N PRO A 90 13.64 -4.31 5.84
CA PRO A 90 13.44 -5.28 4.76
C PRO A 90 14.70 -5.41 3.90
N PRO A 91 15.06 -6.62 3.43
CA PRO A 91 16.30 -6.84 2.67
C PRO A 91 16.43 -5.95 1.43
N ASN A 92 15.29 -5.61 0.82
CA ASN A 92 15.23 -4.78 -0.39
C ASN A 92 15.09 -3.28 -0.11
N LEU A 93 15.03 -2.87 1.17
CA LEU A 93 14.81 -1.48 1.60
C LEU A 93 15.83 -1.09 2.69
N PRO A 94 17.11 -0.91 2.34
CA PRO A 94 18.15 -0.53 3.29
C PRO A 94 17.83 0.80 4.01
N GLY A 95 18.13 0.85 5.31
CA GLY A 95 17.91 2.03 6.16
C GLY A 95 16.48 2.19 6.69
N TRP A 96 15.59 1.24 6.40
CA TRP A 96 14.23 1.20 6.96
C TRP A 96 14.21 0.55 8.35
N ASP A 97 15.01 1.07 9.27
CA ASP A 97 15.22 0.47 10.59
C ASP A 97 14.14 0.94 11.58
N ALA A 98 13.15 0.10 11.82
CA ALA A 98 12.02 0.36 12.73
C ALA A 98 11.25 1.65 12.38
N VAL A 99 10.85 1.79 11.11
CA VAL A 99 10.10 2.96 10.63
C VAL A 99 8.62 2.84 11.02
N PRO A 100 8.05 3.76 11.82
CA PRO A 100 6.63 3.74 12.21
C PRO A 100 5.76 4.28 11.06
N ILE A 101 5.68 3.53 9.97
CA ILE A 101 5.11 4.00 8.70
C ILE A 101 3.64 4.37 8.82
N VAL A 102 2.89 3.63 9.65
CA VAL A 102 1.47 3.87 9.89
C VAL A 102 1.27 5.21 10.59
N ASP A 103 2.02 5.47 11.67
CA ASP A 103 1.89 6.72 12.42
C ASP A 103 2.28 7.93 11.58
N ILE A 104 3.35 7.82 10.79
CA ILE A 104 3.80 8.88 9.88
C ILE A 104 2.69 9.29 8.90
N PHE A 105 2.02 8.33 8.27
CA PHE A 105 0.95 8.64 7.31
C PHE A 105 -0.37 9.00 7.99
N LYS A 106 -0.66 8.48 9.19
CA LYS A 106 -1.79 8.92 10.02
C LYS A 106 -1.66 10.39 10.39
N GLU A 107 -0.48 10.80 10.86
CA GLU A 107 -0.19 12.19 11.23
C GLU A 107 -0.30 13.14 10.02
N GLU A 108 0.16 12.71 8.83
CA GLU A 108 0.13 13.53 7.63
C GLU A 108 -1.28 13.69 7.03
N PHE A 109 -2.08 12.62 7.02
CA PHE A 109 -3.34 12.58 6.27
C PHE A 109 -4.61 12.57 7.12
N ASP A 110 -4.50 12.41 8.44
CA ASP A 110 -5.61 12.39 9.39
C ASP A 110 -6.70 11.35 9.04
N VAL A 111 -6.27 10.14 8.67
CA VAL A 111 -7.14 8.99 8.34
C VAL A 111 -6.57 7.69 8.89
N ASP A 112 -7.40 6.65 9.00
CA ASP A 112 -6.92 5.33 9.38
C ASP A 112 -5.93 4.80 8.33
N VAL A 113 -4.81 4.27 8.81
CA VAL A 113 -3.75 3.65 8.01
C VAL A 113 -3.42 2.28 8.59
N GLU A 114 -3.29 1.29 7.71
CA GLU A 114 -2.91 -0.08 8.05
C GLU A 114 -1.80 -0.55 7.11
N VAL A 115 -0.88 -1.37 7.62
CA VAL A 115 0.20 -1.98 6.83
C VAL A 115 0.12 -3.49 6.88
N GLN A 116 0.40 -4.13 5.76
CA GLN A 116 0.46 -5.57 5.63
C GLN A 116 1.68 -5.99 4.81
N ASN A 117 2.16 -7.21 5.07
CA ASN A 117 3.15 -7.85 4.23
C ASN A 117 2.62 -8.02 2.80
N ASP A 118 3.48 -7.77 1.81
CA ASP A 118 3.18 -7.88 0.38
C ASP A 118 2.57 -9.23 -0.02
N ALA A 119 3.13 -10.36 0.41
CA ALA A 119 2.61 -11.68 0.07
C ALA A 119 1.20 -11.92 0.67
N ASN A 120 0.97 -11.46 1.91
CA ASN A 120 -0.35 -11.50 2.54
C ASN A 120 -1.36 -10.58 1.83
N ALA A 121 -0.94 -9.36 1.47
CA ALA A 121 -1.78 -8.41 0.75
C ALA A 121 -2.18 -8.95 -0.63
N CYS A 122 -1.24 -9.56 -1.36
CA CYS A 122 -1.52 -10.23 -2.63
C CYS A 122 -2.46 -11.43 -2.44
N ALA A 123 -2.25 -12.26 -1.41
CA ALA A 123 -3.16 -13.36 -1.11
C ALA A 123 -4.57 -12.86 -0.83
N LEU A 124 -4.72 -11.79 -0.06
CA LEU A 124 -6.03 -11.18 0.21
C LEU A 124 -6.68 -10.69 -1.08
N ALA A 125 -5.95 -9.96 -1.93
CA ALA A 125 -6.47 -9.47 -3.21
C ALA A 125 -6.92 -10.62 -4.13
N GLU A 126 -6.09 -11.66 -4.29
CA GLU A 126 -6.44 -12.82 -5.12
C GLU A 126 -7.63 -13.60 -4.58
N TRP A 127 -7.78 -13.68 -3.24
CA TRP A 127 -8.91 -14.34 -2.60
C TRP A 127 -10.20 -13.55 -2.73
N MET A 128 -10.13 -12.21 -2.63
CA MET A 128 -11.32 -11.36 -2.68
C MET A 128 -11.83 -11.12 -4.10
N MET A 129 -10.92 -10.93 -5.06
CA MET A 129 -11.27 -10.47 -6.40
C MET A 129 -10.49 -11.13 -7.55
N GLY A 130 -9.59 -12.08 -7.24
CA GLY A 130 -8.75 -12.74 -8.23
C GLY A 130 -9.05 -14.24 -8.39
N ALA A 131 -8.01 -15.01 -8.66
CA ALA A 131 -8.12 -16.44 -8.98
C ALA A 131 -8.57 -17.30 -7.79
N GLY A 132 -8.47 -16.78 -6.57
CA GLY A 132 -8.90 -17.43 -5.34
C GLY A 132 -10.37 -17.20 -4.97
N ALA A 133 -11.10 -16.37 -5.72
CA ALA A 133 -12.46 -15.99 -5.38
C ALA A 133 -13.39 -17.20 -5.22
N GLY A 134 -14.13 -17.24 -4.10
CA GLY A 134 -15.06 -18.32 -3.76
C GLY A 134 -14.43 -19.55 -3.09
N THR A 135 -13.09 -19.58 -2.92
CA THR A 135 -12.43 -20.64 -2.15
C THR A 135 -12.47 -20.34 -0.64
N LYS A 136 -12.45 -21.38 0.19
CA LYS A 136 -12.40 -21.23 1.66
C LYS A 136 -10.98 -21.13 2.21
N ASN A 137 -10.06 -21.85 1.59
CA ASN A 137 -8.66 -21.93 1.95
C ASN A 137 -7.84 -21.72 0.69
N MET A 138 -6.78 -20.92 0.78
CA MET A 138 -5.92 -20.59 -0.35
C MET A 138 -4.48 -20.39 0.12
N ILE A 139 -3.53 -20.82 -0.69
CA ILE A 139 -2.14 -20.38 -0.60
C ILE A 139 -1.80 -19.56 -1.84
N PHE A 140 -1.29 -18.36 -1.63
CA PHE A 140 -0.67 -17.54 -2.66
C PHE A 140 0.85 -17.67 -2.52
N LEU A 141 1.53 -17.97 -3.62
CA LEU A 141 2.98 -18.10 -3.67
C LEU A 141 3.53 -17.06 -4.65
N THR A 142 4.45 -16.23 -4.18
CA THR A 142 5.15 -15.24 -5.02
C THR A 142 6.61 -15.63 -5.18
N PHE A 143 7.07 -15.57 -6.43
CA PHE A 143 8.45 -15.87 -6.83
C PHE A 143 9.04 -14.62 -7.48
N GLY A 144 9.86 -13.88 -6.74
CA GLY A 144 10.55 -12.69 -7.20
C GLY A 144 12.03 -12.74 -6.86
N THR A 145 12.57 -11.67 -6.27
CA THR A 145 13.93 -11.69 -5.70
C THR A 145 14.03 -12.60 -4.47
N GLY A 146 12.89 -12.95 -3.87
CA GLY A 146 12.74 -13.98 -2.86
C GLY A 146 11.47 -14.80 -3.08
N MET A 147 11.21 -15.73 -2.16
CA MET A 147 9.97 -16.51 -2.11
C MET A 147 9.10 -15.99 -0.96
N GLY A 148 7.85 -15.66 -1.26
CA GLY A 148 6.86 -15.26 -0.27
C GLY A 148 5.62 -16.14 -0.36
N ALA A 149 4.89 -16.25 0.74
CA ALA A 149 3.62 -16.95 0.79
C ALA A 149 2.62 -16.18 1.64
N GLY A 150 1.38 -16.10 1.17
CA GLY A 150 0.25 -15.64 1.97
C GLY A 150 -0.80 -16.75 2.03
N LEU A 151 -1.40 -16.95 3.21
CA LEU A 151 -2.35 -18.04 3.45
C LEU A 151 -3.70 -17.46 3.88
N ILE A 152 -4.77 -17.95 3.27
CA ILE A 152 -6.14 -17.77 3.73
C ILE A 152 -6.58 -19.11 4.31
N LEU A 153 -6.92 -19.13 5.60
CA LEU A 153 -7.29 -20.33 6.35
C LEU A 153 -8.61 -20.09 7.10
N ASN A 154 -9.53 -21.06 7.03
CA ASN A 154 -10.84 -21.04 7.69
C ASN A 154 -11.16 -22.38 8.35
#